data_AF-A0A9W6YKY4-F1
#
_entry.id   AF-A0A9W6YKY4-F1
#
_cell.length_a   1.000
_cell.length_b   1.000
_cell.length_c   1.000
_cell.angle_alpha   90.00
_cell.angle_beta   90.00
_cell.angle_gamma   90.00
#
_symmetry.space_group_name_H-M   'P 1'
#
loop_
_entity.id
_entity.type
_entity.pdbx_description
1 polymer ?
#
loop_
_entity_poly.entity_id
_entity_poly.type
_entity_poly.pdbx_seq_one_letter_code
_entity_poly.pdbx_strand_id
1 'polypeptide(L)'
;MSFLASEAIVTDELGCKLQSLPKNATSVCQPLDVGVMGPLKAMLKELWMDERPPPPPPGQKPKKKTAKGKRIETINRTIKAWESFKPKTIRSAFNKALLTNF
;
A
#
# COMPACT_ATOMS: atom_id res chain seq x y z
N MET A 1 -2.91 28.91 -2.86
CA MET A 1 -2.74 28.47 -1.46
C MET A 1 -1.25 28.24 -1.26
N SER A 2 -0.60 29.04 -0.43
CA SER A 2 0.84 28.92 -0.17
C SER A 2 1.12 27.70 0.70
N PHE A 3 2.26 27.04 0.47
CA PHE A 3 2.74 25.85 1.18
C PHE A 3 2.71 26.00 2.72
N LEU A 4 2.83 27.24 3.20
CA LEU A 4 2.78 27.63 4.61
C LEU A 4 1.43 27.34 5.29
N ALA A 5 0.32 27.41 4.56
CA ALA A 5 -1.00 27.15 5.13
C ALA A 5 -1.17 25.68 5.51
N SER A 6 -0.68 24.75 4.67
CA SER A 6 -0.74 23.32 4.97
C SER A 6 0.21 22.91 6.09
N GLU A 7 1.40 23.51 6.18
CA GLU A 7 2.34 23.21 7.26
C GLU A 7 1.84 23.68 8.62
N ALA A 8 1.21 24.87 8.66
CA ALA A 8 0.55 25.39 9.86
C ALA A 8 -0.57 24.46 10.33
N ILE A 9 -1.45 23.99 9.43
CA ILE A 9 -2.51 23.04 9.80
C ILE A 9 -1.91 21.73 10.36
N VAL A 10 -0.90 21.16 9.70
CA VAL A 10 -0.28 19.90 10.16
C VAL A 10 0.37 20.06 11.53
N THR A 11 1.02 21.20 11.78
CA THR A 11 1.79 21.41 13.01
C THR A 11 0.90 21.92 14.14
N ASP A 12 0.13 22.98 13.89
CA ASP A 12 -0.56 23.76 14.92
C ASP A 12 -1.96 23.19 15.23
N GLU A 13 -2.69 22.72 14.20
CA GLU A 13 -4.03 22.18 14.40
C GLU A 13 -4.01 20.67 14.67
N LEU A 14 -3.21 19.91 13.91
CA LEU A 14 -3.14 18.45 14.03
C LEU A 14 -2.07 17.97 15.03
N GLY A 15 -1.22 18.85 15.55
CA GLY A 15 -0.15 18.51 16.49
C GLY A 15 0.89 17.53 15.92
N CYS A 16 1.02 17.45 14.60
CA CYS A 16 1.89 16.50 13.92
C CYS A 16 3.27 17.11 13.65
N LYS A 17 4.31 16.27 13.74
CA LYS A 17 5.65 16.66 13.31
C LYS A 17 5.86 16.30 11.84
N LEU A 18 6.00 17.31 10.99
CA LEU A 18 6.38 17.09 9.59
C LEU A 18 7.84 16.63 9.50
N GLN A 19 8.08 15.50 8.83
CA GLN A 19 9.42 14.98 8.57
C GLN A 19 9.78 15.18 7.11
N SER A 20 10.83 15.97 6.86
CA SER A 20 11.33 16.19 5.51
C SER A 20 12.03 14.94 5.00
N LEU A 21 11.84 14.65 3.72
CA LEU A 21 12.52 13.56 3.03
C LEU A 21 13.53 14.15 2.04
N PRO A 22 14.76 13.61 1.97
CA PRO A 22 15.68 14.01 0.93
C PRO A 22 15.08 13.78 -0.45
N LYS A 23 15.41 14.65 -1.40
CA LYS A 23 14.97 14.50 -2.80
C LYS A 23 15.40 13.13 -3.32
N ASN A 24 14.49 12.45 -4.02
CA ASN A 24 14.72 11.15 -4.66
C ASN A 24 15.09 10.01 -3.68
N ALA A 25 14.78 10.13 -2.39
CA ALA A 25 15.13 9.13 -1.38
C ALA A 25 13.94 8.31 -0.85
N THR A 26 12.78 8.34 -1.49
CA THR A 26 11.58 7.64 -0.96
C THR A 26 11.81 6.13 -0.84
N SER A 27 12.50 5.52 -1.81
CA SER A 27 12.86 4.11 -1.81
C SER A 27 13.77 3.68 -0.65
N VAL A 28 14.39 4.62 0.07
CA VAL A 28 15.33 4.38 1.17
C VAL A 28 14.81 4.92 2.51
N CYS A 29 14.12 6.06 2.49
CA CYS A 29 13.71 6.78 3.69
C CYS A 29 12.22 6.65 4.03
N GLN A 30 11.37 6.16 3.10
CA GLN A 30 9.95 5.92 3.41
C GLN A 30 9.70 4.46 3.80
N PRO A 31 9.23 4.16 5.03
CA PRO A 31 8.91 2.80 5.46
C PRO A 31 7.98 2.06 4.49
N LEU A 32 7.01 2.79 3.91
CA LEU A 32 6.08 2.25 2.92
C LEU A 32 6.83 1.58 1.76
N ASP A 33 7.70 2.33 1.09
CA ASP A 33 8.46 1.84 -0.07
C ASP A 33 9.55 0.84 0.32
N VAL A 34 10.24 1.07 1.44
CA VAL A 34 11.41 0.30 1.90
C VAL A 34 11.07 -1.14 2.31
N GLY A 35 9.88 -1.35 2.90
CA GLY A 35 9.55 -2.62 3.55
C GLY A 35 8.09 -3.07 3.49
N VAL A 36 7.12 -2.18 3.23
CA VAL A 36 5.69 -2.56 3.21
C VAL A 36 5.23 -2.95 1.80
N MET A 37 5.63 -2.19 0.78
CA MET A 37 5.13 -2.37 -0.59
C MET A 37 5.51 -3.72 -1.20
N GLY A 38 6.69 -4.25 -0.89
CA GLY A 38 7.12 -5.56 -1.38
C GLY A 38 6.19 -6.70 -0.91
N PRO A 39 6.06 -6.92 0.41
CA PRO A 39 5.14 -7.91 0.95
C PRO A 39 3.68 -7.69 0.53
N LEU A 40 3.20 -6.43 0.52
CA LEU A 40 1.84 -6.13 0.08
C LEU A 40 1.58 -6.59 -1.36
N LYS A 41 2.50 -6.30 -2.30
CA LYS A 41 2.38 -6.73 -3.70
C LYS A 41 2.39 -8.26 -3.82
N ALA A 42 3.18 -8.95 -3.01
CA ALA A 42 3.21 -10.43 -3.00
C ALA A 42 1.86 -11.01 -2.56
N MET A 43 1.29 -10.48 -1.47
CA MET A 43 -0.01 -10.93 -0.94
C MET A 43 -1.16 -10.62 -1.91
N LEU A 44 -1.16 -9.43 -2.53
CA LEU A 44 -2.13 -9.08 -3.56
C LEU A 44 -2.07 -10.04 -4.76
N LYS A 45 -0.87 -10.46 -5.15
CA LYS A 45 -0.68 -11.43 -6.24
C LYS A 45 -1.23 -12.80 -5.85
N GLU A 46 -0.95 -13.27 -4.65
CA GLU A 46 -1.45 -14.55 -4.12
C GLU A 46 -2.99 -14.56 -4.09
N LEU A 47 -3.60 -13.56 -3.45
CA LEU A 47 -5.05 -13.42 -3.39
C LEU A 47 -5.69 -13.32 -4.78
N TRP A 48 -5.04 -12.63 -5.72
CA TRP A 48 -5.53 -12.57 -7.10
C TRP A 48 -5.50 -13.94 -7.78
N MET A 49 -4.49 -14.77 -7.51
CA MET A 49 -4.42 -16.14 -8.05
C MET A 49 -5.50 -17.04 -7.46
N ASP A 50 -5.87 -16.85 -6.20
CA ASP A 50 -6.94 -17.61 -5.55
C ASP A 50 -8.33 -17.18 -6.05
N GLU A 51 -8.53 -15.89 -6.29
CA GLU A 51 -9.82 -15.32 -6.70
C GLU A 51 -10.09 -15.42 -8.21
N ARG A 52 -9.05 -15.64 -9.03
CA ARG A 52 -9.23 -15.62 -10.49
C ARG A 52 -10.09 -16.81 -10.92
N PRO A 53 -11.08 -16.59 -11.81
CA PRO A 53 -11.87 -17.69 -12.33
C PRO A 53 -10.98 -18.61 -13.19
N PRO A 54 -11.35 -19.90 -13.30
CA PRO A 54 -10.67 -20.82 -14.21
C PRO A 54 -10.78 -20.33 -15.66
N PRO A 55 -9.88 -20.79 -16.55
CA PRO A 55 -9.99 -20.51 -17.98
C PRO A 55 -11.38 -20.93 -18.52
N PRO A 56 -11.96 -20.16 -19.45
CA PRO A 56 -13.22 -20.54 -20.07
C PRO A 56 -13.04 -21.83 -20.90
N PRO A 57 -14.12 -22.60 -21.12
CA PRO A 57 -14.10 -23.75 -22.03
C PRO A 57 -13.65 -23.38 -23.44
N PRO A 58 -13.14 -24.34 -24.25
CA PRO A 58 -12.78 -24.10 -25.64
C PRO A 58 -13.92 -23.42 -26.41
N GLY A 59 -13.60 -22.35 -27.16
CA GLY A 59 -14.59 -21.58 -27.93
C GLY A 59 -15.38 -20.54 -27.13
N GLN A 60 -15.23 -20.46 -25.80
CA GLN A 60 -15.90 -19.46 -24.97
C GLN A 60 -14.96 -18.33 -24.54
N LYS A 61 -15.52 -17.12 -24.38
CA LYS A 61 -14.78 -15.95 -23.88
C LYS A 61 -15.00 -15.77 -22.37
N PRO A 62 -14.01 -15.26 -21.62
CA PRO A 62 -14.21 -14.93 -20.21
C PRO A 62 -15.30 -13.88 -20.04
N LYS A 63 -16.11 -14.02 -18.98
CA LYS A 63 -17.10 -13.01 -18.62
C LYS A 63 -16.41 -11.67 -18.36
N LYS A 64 -16.78 -10.64 -19.13
CA LYS A 64 -16.24 -9.29 -18.93
C LYS A 64 -16.75 -8.72 -17.60
N LYS A 65 -15.82 -8.26 -16.75
CA LYS A 65 -16.14 -7.49 -15.55
C LYS A 65 -16.26 -6.01 -15.90
N THR A 66 -17.23 -5.32 -15.30
CA THR A 66 -17.37 -3.87 -15.39
C THR A 66 -16.21 -3.16 -14.71
N ALA A 67 -15.93 -1.91 -15.08
CA ALA A 67 -14.89 -1.12 -14.42
C ALA A 67 -15.17 -0.95 -12.91
N LYS A 68 -16.45 -0.73 -12.54
CA LYS A 68 -16.89 -0.67 -11.14
C LYS A 68 -16.59 -1.98 -10.39
N GLY A 69 -16.92 -3.13 -10.99
CA GLY A 69 -16.65 -4.44 -10.40
C GLY A 69 -15.16 -4.67 -10.15
N LYS A 70 -14.30 -4.35 -11.12
CA LYS A 70 -12.84 -4.47 -10.98
C LYS A 70 -12.30 -3.60 -9.84
N ARG A 71 -12.81 -2.38 -9.66
CA ARG A 71 -12.41 -1.49 -8.57
C ARG A 71 -12.76 -2.06 -7.20
N ILE A 72 -14.00 -2.53 -7.02
CA ILE A 72 -14.47 -3.13 -5.77
C ILE A 72 -13.63 -4.36 -5.40
N GLU A 73 -13.35 -5.24 -6.36
CA GLU A 73 -12.50 -6.41 -6.15
C GLU A 73 -11.09 -6.03 -5.68
N THR A 74 -10.47 -5.02 -6.29
CA THR A 74 -9.14 -4.54 -5.88
C THR A 74 -9.15 -3.91 -4.48
N ILE A 75 -10.20 -3.16 -4.12
CA ILE A 75 -10.35 -2.58 -2.78
C ILE A 75 -10.45 -3.69 -1.73
N ASN A 76 -11.38 -4.64 -1.92
CA ASN A 76 -11.59 -5.74 -0.99
C ASN A 76 -10.34 -6.61 -0.84
N ARG A 77 -9.63 -6.88 -1.94
CA ARG A 77 -8.37 -7.61 -1.92
C ARG A 77 -7.28 -6.88 -1.14
N THR A 78 -7.20 -5.57 -1.28
CA THR A 78 -6.23 -4.75 -0.53
C THR A 78 -6.54 -4.76 0.96
N ILE A 79 -7.83 -4.66 1.34
CA ILE A 79 -8.26 -4.78 2.74
C ILE A 79 -7.85 -6.14 3.31
N LYS A 80 -8.19 -7.24 2.62
CA LYS A 80 -7.85 -8.61 3.04
C LYS A 80 -6.33 -8.82 3.18
N ALA A 81 -5.55 -8.26 2.25
CA ALA A 81 -4.08 -8.30 2.32
C ALA A 81 -3.55 -7.54 3.55
N TRP A 82 -4.12 -6.36 3.82
CA TRP A 82 -3.74 -5.53 4.97
C TRP A 82 -4.09 -6.16 6.32
N GLU A 83 -5.26 -6.78 6.43
CA GLU A 83 -5.66 -7.49 7.67
C GLU A 83 -4.74 -8.68 7.99
N SER A 84 -4.11 -9.25 6.96
CA SER A 84 -3.15 -10.35 7.11
C SER A 84 -1.71 -9.87 7.39
N PHE A 85 -1.46 -8.56 7.41
CA PHE A 85 -0.13 -8.01 7.67
C PHE A 85 0.27 -8.19 9.14
N LYS A 86 1.46 -8.74 9.35
CA LYS A 86 1.98 -8.88 10.72
C LYS A 86 2.54 -7.52 11.19
N PRO A 87 2.23 -7.06 12.41
CA PRO A 87 2.79 -5.81 12.96
C PRO A 87 4.32 -5.75 12.91
N LYS A 88 4.99 -6.91 13.05
CA LYS A 88 6.46 -7.02 12.93
C LYS A 88 6.99 -6.57 11.56
N THR A 89 6.23 -6.80 10.48
CA THR A 89 6.63 -6.39 9.13
C THR A 89 6.61 -4.87 9.01
N ILE A 90 5.61 -4.22 9.60
CA ILE A 90 5.51 -2.76 9.66
C ILE A 90 6.66 -2.19 10.49
N ARG A 91 6.88 -2.69 11.71
CA ARG A 91 7.99 -2.23 12.57
C ARG A 91 9.35 -2.38 11.89
N SER A 92 9.59 -3.52 11.24
CA SER A 92 10.83 -3.75 10.49
C SER A 92 11.01 -2.75 9.34
N ALA A 93 9.94 -2.38 8.65
CA ALA A 93 10.01 -1.36 7.61
C ALA A 93 10.39 0.02 8.15
N PHE A 94 9.86 0.40 9.33
CA PHE A 94 10.26 1.63 10.02
C PHE A 94 11.70 1.59 10.49
N ASN A 95 12.11 0.51 11.15
CA ASN A 95 13.49 0.32 11.62
C ASN A 95 14.50 0.41 10.47
N LYS A 96 14.16 -0.15 9.30
CA LYS A 96 15.01 -0.07 8.11
C LYS A 96 15.08 1.33 7.51
N ALA A 97 13.95 2.05 7.44
CA ALA A 97 13.90 3.38 6.84
C ALA A 97 14.50 4.48 7.73
N LEU A 98 14.37 4.33 9.05
CA LEU A 98 14.84 5.31 10.04
C LEU A 98 16.20 4.95 10.66
N LEU A 99 16.73 3.76 10.37
CA LEU A 99 17.95 3.22 10.97
C LEU A 99 17.83 3.11 12.51
N THR A 100 16.72 2.52 12.98
CA THR A 100 16.35 2.38 14.41
C THR A 100 16.08 0.92 14.80
N ASN A 101 15.77 0.64 16.08
CA ASN A 101 15.49 -0.71 16.58
C ASN A 101 14.32 -0.82 17.59
N PHE A 102 13.19 -0.14 17.33
CA PHE A 102 11.98 -0.24 18.16
C PHE A 102 11.28 -1.61 18.05
#